data_AF-A0A259HI12-F1
#
_entry.id   AF-A0A259HI12-F1
#
_cell.length_a   1.000
_cell.length_b   1.000
_cell.length_c   1.000
_cell.angle_alpha   90.00
_cell.angle_beta   90.00
_cell.angle_gamma   90.00
#
_symmetry.space_group_name_H-M   'P 1'
#
loop_
_entity.id
_entity.type
_entity.pdbx_description
1 polymer ?
#
loop_
_entity_poly.entity_id
_entity_poly.type
_entity_poly.pdbx_seq_one_letter_code
_entity_poly.pdbx_strand_id
1 'polypeptide(L)'
;MTFMRTLRFLPVSAVLLAGACVPPPSASVAPANPAPIASAAEGVSVDGPGLVSAADARAAEAGVQMLRLGGSATDAAIATMLALTV
;
A
#
# COMPACT_ATOMS: atom_id res chain seq x y z
N MET A 1 -39.04 -5.79 11.75
CA MET A 1 -39.26 -4.79 10.66
C MET A 1 -37.98 -4.09 10.20
N THR A 2 -36.95 -3.92 11.03
CA THR A 2 -35.69 -3.24 10.66
C THR A 2 -34.84 -4.01 9.64
N PHE A 3 -34.84 -5.35 9.70
CA PHE A 3 -34.02 -6.22 8.85
C PHE A 3 -34.45 -6.25 7.37
N MET A 4 -35.77 -6.17 7.09
CA MET A 4 -36.29 -6.07 5.72
C MET A 4 -36.01 -4.69 5.10
N ARG A 5 -35.86 -3.66 5.94
CA ARG A 5 -35.54 -2.30 5.49
C ARG A 5 -34.07 -2.20 5.07
N THR A 6 -33.14 -2.84 5.78
CA THR A 6 -31.71 -2.93 5.38
C THR A 6 -31.50 -3.73 4.10
N LEU A 7 -32.26 -4.80 3.88
CA LEU A 7 -32.14 -5.60 2.65
C LEU A 7 -32.53 -4.82 1.39
N ARG A 8 -33.44 -3.85 1.53
CA ARG A 8 -33.94 -3.02 0.42
C ARG A 8 -32.94 -1.96 -0.04
N PHE A 9 -31.94 -1.62 0.78
CA PHE A 9 -30.86 -0.66 0.44
C PHE A 9 -29.58 -1.33 -0.07
N LEU A 10 -29.52 -2.67 -0.05
CA LEU A 10 -28.39 -3.45 -0.56
C LEU A 10 -28.07 -3.21 -2.05
N PRO A 11 -29.04 -3.17 -2.99
CA PRO A 11 -28.71 -2.99 -4.41
C PRO A 11 -28.20 -1.58 -4.73
N VAL A 12 -28.71 -0.57 -4.02
CA VAL A 12 -28.27 0.83 -4.18
C VAL A 12 -26.81 0.98 -3.74
N SER A 13 -26.43 0.36 -2.62
CA SER A 13 -25.06 0.41 -2.12
C SER A 13 -24.07 -0.27 -3.07
N ALA A 14 -24.46 -1.39 -3.69
CA ALA A 14 -23.64 -2.10 -4.67
C ALA A 14 -23.40 -1.27 -5.96
N VAL A 15 -24.42 -0.54 -6.44
CA VAL A 15 -24.27 0.36 -7.61
C VAL A 15 -23.36 1.55 -7.29
N LEU A 16 -23.45 2.12 -6.08
CA LEU A 16 -22.56 3.22 -5.66
C LEU A 16 -21.09 2.78 -5.53
N LEU A 17 -20.83 1.57 -5.00
CA LEU A 17 -19.46 1.05 -4.87
C LEU A 17 -18.81 0.73 -6.22
N ALA A 18 -19.58 0.28 -7.21
CA ALA A 18 -19.06 -0.01 -8.54
C ALA A 18 -18.69 1.25 -9.35
N GLY A 19 -19.34 2.40 -9.08
CA GLY A 19 -19.09 3.66 -9.78
C GLY A 19 -17.82 4.41 -9.34
N ALA A 20 -17.22 4.04 -8.20
CA ALA A 20 -16.08 4.77 -7.63
C ALA A 20 -14.74 4.53 -8.36
N CYS A 21 -14.66 3.49 -9.20
CA CYS A 21 -13.43 3.16 -9.95
C CYS A 21 -13.42 3.69 -11.40
N VAL A 22 -14.40 4.50 -11.81
CA VAL A 22 -14.44 5.04 -13.18
C VAL A 22 -13.76 6.42 -13.20
N PRO A 23 -12.62 6.59 -13.88
CA PRO A 23 -12.03 7.91 -14.06
C PRO A 23 -12.98 8.82 -14.85
N PRO A 24 -13.08 10.12 -14.52
CA PRO A 24 -13.96 11.03 -15.24
C PRO A 24 -13.54 11.11 -16.72
N PRO A 25 -14.47 11.36 -17.66
CA PRO A 25 -14.17 11.38 -19.10
C PRO A 25 -13.12 12.44 -19.50
N SER A 26 -12.84 13.39 -18.62
CA SER A 26 -11.83 14.45 -18.80
C SER A 26 -10.49 14.14 -18.13
N ALA A 27 -10.32 12.97 -17.50
CA ALA A 27 -9.04 12.57 -16.95
C ALA A 27 -8.06 12.29 -18.10
N SER A 28 -7.13 13.23 -18.31
CA SER A 28 -5.97 13.00 -19.16
C SER A 28 -5.10 11.94 -18.51
N VAL A 29 -5.25 10.68 -18.92
CA VAL A 29 -4.24 9.64 -18.65
C VAL A 29 -3.03 9.98 -19.51
N ALA A 30 -2.11 10.78 -18.96
CA ALA A 30 -0.81 10.94 -19.56
C ALA A 30 -0.15 9.55 -19.62
N PRO A 31 0.35 9.09 -20.78
CA PRO A 31 1.21 7.93 -20.80
C PRO A 31 2.38 8.21 -19.86
N ALA A 32 2.67 7.29 -18.93
CA ALA A 32 3.88 7.36 -18.15
C ALA A 32 5.04 7.27 -19.14
N ASN A 33 5.60 8.40 -19.55
CA ASN A 33 6.86 8.44 -20.26
C ASN A 33 7.94 8.24 -19.19
N PRO A 34 8.64 7.11 -19.15
CA PRO A 34 9.74 6.93 -18.21
C PRO A 34 10.90 7.77 -18.73
N ALA A 35 10.86 9.08 -18.49
CA ALA A 35 12.07 9.86 -18.53
C ALA A 35 13.04 9.22 -17.52
N PRO A 36 14.25 8.82 -17.93
CA PRO A 36 15.17 8.20 -17.00
C PRO A 36 15.53 9.25 -15.95
N ILE A 37 15.04 9.04 -14.74
CA ILE A 37 15.53 9.71 -13.54
C ILE A 37 17.01 9.36 -13.44
N ALA A 38 17.87 10.27 -13.89
CA ALA A 38 19.30 10.11 -13.79
C ALA A 38 19.68 9.95 -12.31
N SER A 39 20.18 8.77 -11.96
CA SER A 39 20.79 8.41 -10.67
C SER A 39 19.90 8.49 -9.42
N ALA A 40 18.83 7.70 -9.37
CA ALA A 40 18.63 6.92 -8.15
C ALA A 40 19.53 5.69 -8.31
N ALA A 41 20.61 5.60 -7.54
CA ALA A 41 21.49 4.42 -7.54
C ALA A 41 20.63 3.16 -7.46
N GLU A 42 20.76 2.30 -8.47
CA GLU A 42 20.22 0.94 -8.54
C GLU A 42 19.03 0.69 -7.61
N GLY A 43 17.85 1.19 -8.00
CA GLY A 43 16.64 0.96 -7.21
C GLY A 43 16.49 -0.53 -6.94
N VAL A 44 16.35 -0.90 -5.66
CA VAL A 44 16.08 -2.29 -5.25
C VAL A 44 14.88 -2.79 -6.07
N SER A 45 15.10 -3.84 -6.86
CA SER A 45 14.04 -4.51 -7.60
C SER A 45 13.00 -5.01 -6.61
N VAL A 46 11.79 -4.41 -6.66
CA VAL A 46 10.66 -4.73 -5.76
C VAL A 46 9.95 -6.03 -6.22
N ASP A 47 10.71 -7.03 -6.64
CA ASP A 47 10.20 -8.37 -7.00
C ASP A 47 10.01 -9.26 -5.76
N GLY A 48 10.21 -8.70 -4.56
CA GLY A 48 10.11 -9.41 -3.29
C GLY A 48 8.76 -9.25 -2.57
N PRO A 49 8.48 -10.10 -1.55
CA PRO A 49 7.22 -10.13 -0.80
C PRO A 49 6.95 -8.88 0.05
N GLY A 50 7.91 -7.96 0.16
CA GLY A 50 7.77 -6.70 0.86
C GLY A 50 9.07 -5.89 0.91
N LEU A 51 8.94 -4.61 1.23
CA LEU A 51 10.00 -3.60 1.29
C LEU A 51 9.91 -2.87 2.63
N VAL A 52 11.04 -2.53 3.24
CA VAL A 52 11.12 -1.60 4.37
C VAL A 52 12.17 -0.55 4.08
N SER A 53 11.83 0.72 4.31
CA SER A 53 12.75 1.85 4.23
C SER A 53 12.69 2.63 5.55
N ALA A 54 13.84 2.98 6.10
CA ALA A 54 13.97 3.68 7.38
C ALA A 54 15.21 4.57 7.40
N ALA A 55 15.25 5.52 8.35
CA ALA A 55 16.37 6.44 8.52
C ALA A 55 17.64 5.78 9.06
N ASP A 56 17.52 4.61 9.70
CA ASP A 56 18.62 3.81 10.23
C ASP A 56 18.60 2.40 9.60
N ALA A 57 19.78 1.90 9.24
CA ALA A 57 19.93 0.61 8.57
C ALA A 57 19.54 -0.58 9.47
N ARG A 58 19.82 -0.52 10.78
CA ARG A 58 19.45 -1.58 11.73
C ARG A 58 17.94 -1.59 11.95
N ALA A 59 17.32 -0.42 11.96
CA ALA A 59 15.86 -0.32 12.00
C ALA A 59 15.22 -0.93 10.75
N ALA A 60 15.73 -0.62 9.55
CA ALA A 60 15.25 -1.23 8.32
C ALA A 60 15.38 -2.76 8.36
N GLU A 61 16.52 -3.28 8.83
CA GLU A 61 16.73 -4.73 9.00
C GLU A 61 15.72 -5.36 9.98
N ALA A 62 15.45 -4.72 11.11
CA ALA A 62 14.46 -5.21 12.08
C ALA A 62 13.06 -5.36 11.45
N GLY A 63 12.63 -4.38 10.65
CA GLY A 63 11.38 -4.47 9.88
C GLY A 63 11.40 -5.58 8.84
N VAL A 64 12.49 -5.73 8.09
CA VAL A 64 12.67 -6.81 7.09
C VAL A 64 12.61 -8.19 7.75
N GLN A 65 13.19 -8.35 8.94
CA GLN A 65 13.13 -9.62 9.68
C GLN A 65 11.70 -9.98 10.06
N MET A 66 10.85 -9.03 10.47
CA MET A 66 9.44 -9.31 10.72
C MET A 66 8.71 -9.78 9.47
N LEU A 67 8.97 -9.18 8.30
CA LEU A 67 8.40 -9.65 7.03
C LEU A 67 8.86 -11.06 6.68
N ARG A 68 10.14 -11.39 6.91
CA ARG A 68 10.68 -12.75 6.66
C ARG A 68 10.07 -13.81 7.57
N LEU A 69 9.67 -13.42 8.78
CA LEU A 69 8.95 -14.28 9.73
C LEU A 69 7.46 -14.45 9.36
N GLY A 70 6.99 -13.85 8.26
CA GLY A 70 5.59 -13.89 7.84
C GLY A 70 4.71 -12.85 8.53
N GLY A 71 5.31 -11.89 9.25
CA GLY A 71 4.61 -10.74 9.81
C GLY A 71 4.08 -9.81 8.75
N SER A 72 3.08 -9.01 9.11
CA SER A 72 2.47 -8.01 8.24
C SER A 72 3.33 -6.75 8.14
N ALA A 73 2.97 -5.87 7.21
CA ALA A 73 3.56 -4.52 7.13
C ALA A 73 3.43 -3.74 8.45
N THR A 74 2.38 -3.98 9.23
CA THR A 74 2.19 -3.36 10.55
C THR A 74 3.22 -3.87 11.56
N ASP A 75 3.48 -5.17 11.59
CA ASP A 75 4.47 -5.77 12.51
C ASP A 75 5.88 -5.28 12.16
N ALA A 76 6.19 -5.22 10.86
CA ALA A 76 7.43 -4.63 10.36
C ALA A 76 7.57 -3.17 10.77
N ALA A 77 6.51 -2.35 10.64
CA ALA A 77 6.50 -0.96 11.05
C ALA A 77 6.77 -0.78 12.55
N ILE A 78 6.13 -1.58 13.40
CA ILE A 78 6.35 -1.56 14.86
C ILE A 78 7.80 -1.94 15.19
N ALA A 79 8.34 -2.98 14.55
CA ALA A 79 9.73 -3.37 14.75
C ALA A 79 10.72 -2.26 14.35
N THR A 80 10.51 -1.58 13.22
CA THR A 80 11.28 -0.38 12.86
C THR A 80 11.18 0.72 13.92
N MET A 81 9.97 1.02 14.39
CA MET A 81 9.75 2.08 15.38
C MET A 81 10.45 1.78 16.70
N LEU A 82 10.45 0.52 17.15
CA LEU A 82 11.17 0.07 18.34
C LEU A 82 12.68 0.06 18.14
N ALA A 83 13.17 -0.29 16.95
CA ALA A 83 14.61 -0.28 16.67
C ALA A 83 15.19 1.13 16.54
N LEU A 84 14.37 2.15 16.22
CA LEU A 84 14.79 3.54 16.17
C LEU A 84 14.97 4.19 17.55
N THR A 85 14.50 3.55 18.64
CA THR A 85 14.64 4.10 19.99
C THR A 85 15.93 3.68 20.70
N VAL A 86 16.80 2.89 20.04
CA VAL A 86 18.04 2.32 20.61
C VAL A 86 19.27 2.57 19.74
#